data_AF-A0A3M2AKP2-F1
#
_entry.id   AF-A0A3M2AKP2-F1
#
_cell.length_a   1.000
_cell.length_b   1.000
_cell.length_c   1.000
_cell.angle_alpha   90.00
_cell.angle_beta   90.00
_cell.angle_gamma   90.00
#
_symmetry.space_group_name_H-M   'P 1'
#
loop_
_entity.id
_entity.type
_entity.pdbx_description
1 polymer ?
#
loop_
_entity_poly.entity_id
_entity_poly.type
_entity_poly.pdbx_seq_one_letter_code
_entity_poly.pdbx_strand_id
1 'polypeptide(L)'
;MLLAIAGLVACGGGPDEPLADPRAVVWRPADGRVLVICEGGRRIRTFDPFLRPLADLRLPFAAAEAAVAGGAFLLRDRAGRVLDERGRPAPSPAGVVFTAALECPGPGSRRLVLDPERGELRLGPAPWEHPGEVEWGPGWAAVRIRSSRPIGPAVEWRLAGGGSRLAAVRSDPDDPLLRIAWLEPVAAGTRIELRHRPAFARFPAPEWSPWYRLEVPAVAPAGPRPVTVLATAEVVAGEGT
;
A
#
# COMPACT_ATOMS: atom_id res chain seq x y z
N MET A 1 2.61 26.01 -9.73
CA MET A 1 2.37 25.86 -11.18
C MET A 1 1.09 25.07 -11.38
N LEU A 2 -0.01 25.75 -11.74
CA LEU A 2 -1.30 25.12 -11.99
C LEU A 2 -1.30 24.47 -13.38
N LEU A 3 -1.47 23.15 -13.43
CA LEU A 3 -1.91 22.46 -14.64
C LEU A 3 -3.35 22.93 -14.91
N ALA A 4 -3.61 23.45 -16.09
CA ALA A 4 -4.97 23.71 -16.50
C ALA A 4 -5.14 23.29 -17.95
N ILE A 5 -5.74 22.11 -18.09
CA ILE A 5 -6.18 21.52 -19.33
C ILE A 5 -7.67 21.85 -19.43
N ALA A 6 -8.04 22.65 -20.44
CA ALA A 6 -9.43 22.96 -20.71
C ALA A 6 -10.16 21.67 -21.16
N GLY A 7 -11.31 21.39 -20.54
CA GLY A 7 -12.13 20.21 -20.86
C GLY A 7 -12.01 19.02 -19.90
N LEU A 8 -11.54 19.26 -18.67
CA LEU A 8 -11.48 18.25 -17.61
C LEU A 8 -12.86 18.00 -16.99
N VAL A 9 -13.46 16.85 -17.29
CA VAL A 9 -14.59 16.33 -16.51
C VAL A 9 -14.00 15.50 -15.36
N ALA A 10 -14.20 15.94 -14.13
CA ALA A 10 -14.02 15.10 -12.96
C ALA A 10 -15.10 14.00 -13.03
N CYS A 11 -14.73 12.78 -13.40
CA CYS A 11 -15.65 11.65 -13.38
C CYS A 11 -15.46 10.85 -12.09
N GLY A 12 -16.56 10.57 -11.40
CA GLY A 12 -16.59 9.73 -10.20
C GLY A 12 -16.29 8.28 -10.55
N GLY A 13 -15.17 7.78 -10.03
CA GLY A 13 -15.11 6.44 -9.46
C GLY A 13 -15.09 6.61 -7.94
N GLY A 14 -15.63 5.65 -7.20
CA GLY A 14 -15.52 5.65 -5.75
C GLY A 14 -14.06 5.79 -5.31
N PRO A 15 -13.78 6.45 -4.17
CA PRO A 15 -12.42 6.63 -3.67
C PRO A 15 -11.68 5.30 -3.46
N ASP A 16 -12.37 4.16 -3.43
CA ASP A 16 -11.80 2.83 -3.18
C ASP A 16 -12.05 1.81 -4.31
N GLU A 17 -12.38 2.25 -5.51
CA GLU A 17 -12.51 1.34 -6.66
C GLU A 17 -11.14 0.87 -7.17
N PRO A 18 -10.97 -0.44 -7.47
CA PRO A 18 -9.79 -0.96 -8.14
C PRO A 18 -9.46 -0.19 -9.43
N LEU A 19 -8.17 -0.15 -9.76
CA LEU A 19 -7.70 0.46 -10.99
C LEU A 19 -8.16 -0.40 -12.17
N ALA A 20 -9.01 0.15 -13.04
CA ALA A 20 -9.46 -0.55 -14.24
C ALA A 20 -8.34 -0.60 -15.30
N ASP A 21 -7.86 -1.80 -15.64
CA ASP A 21 -6.83 -2.01 -16.66
C ASP A 21 -5.57 -1.12 -16.48
N PRO A 22 -4.86 -1.21 -15.35
CA PRO A 22 -3.71 -0.35 -15.12
C PRO A 22 -2.49 -0.87 -15.88
N ARG A 23 -1.71 0.04 -16.45
CA ARG A 23 -0.65 -0.26 -17.42
C ARG A 23 0.73 0.23 -17.02
N ALA A 24 0.79 1.32 -16.26
CA ALA A 24 2.06 1.91 -15.86
C ALA A 24 1.91 2.66 -14.55
N VAL A 25 3.00 2.66 -13.77
CA VAL A 25 3.13 3.44 -12.55
C VAL A 25 4.40 4.26 -12.57
N VAL A 26 4.33 5.50 -12.09
CA VAL A 26 5.48 6.40 -11.93
C VAL A 26 5.40 7.14 -10.60
N TRP A 27 6.54 7.22 -9.91
CA TRP A 27 6.74 8.09 -8.76
C TRP A 27 7.42 9.40 -9.20
N ARG A 28 6.92 10.55 -8.71
CA ARG A 28 7.48 11.88 -8.96
C ARG A 28 8.22 12.37 -7.72
N PRO A 29 9.58 12.39 -7.73
CA PRO A 29 10.35 12.80 -6.56
C PRO A 29 10.13 14.26 -6.13
N ALA A 30 9.78 15.14 -7.09
CA ALA A 30 9.65 16.57 -6.83
C ALA A 30 8.52 16.93 -5.86
N ASP A 31 7.40 16.19 -5.90
CA ASP A 31 6.22 16.44 -5.08
C ASP A 31 5.69 15.17 -4.37
N GLY A 32 6.41 14.06 -4.51
CA GLY A 32 6.08 12.77 -3.90
C GLY A 32 4.86 12.08 -4.51
N ARG A 33 4.26 12.63 -5.56
CA ARG A 33 3.04 12.07 -6.15
C ARG A 33 3.31 10.77 -6.90
N VAL A 34 2.30 9.92 -6.93
CA VAL A 34 2.29 8.72 -7.75
C VAL A 34 1.28 8.91 -8.88
N LEU A 35 1.68 8.56 -10.09
CA LEU A 35 0.84 8.59 -11.28
C LEU A 35 0.63 7.16 -11.76
N VAL A 36 -0.63 6.79 -12.00
CA VAL A 36 -0.99 5.51 -12.61
C VAL A 36 -1.72 5.78 -13.90
N ILE A 37 -1.31 5.07 -14.95
CA ILE A 37 -1.98 5.07 -16.23
C ILE A 37 -2.87 3.83 -16.31
N CYS A 38 -4.14 4.03 -16.65
CA CYS A 38 -5.14 2.96 -16.68
C CYS A 38 -6.13 3.12 -17.85
N GLU A 39 -7.08 2.19 -17.97
CA GLU A 39 -8.09 2.14 -19.03
C GLU A 39 -7.48 2.20 -20.44
N GLY A 40 -6.49 1.34 -20.73
CA GLY A 40 -5.82 1.33 -22.03
C GLY A 40 -5.08 2.64 -22.37
N GLY A 41 -4.61 3.38 -21.35
CA GLY A 41 -3.91 4.66 -21.55
C GLY A 41 -4.83 5.88 -21.64
N ARG A 42 -6.14 5.70 -21.43
CA ARG A 42 -7.12 6.79 -21.54
C ARG A 42 -7.35 7.54 -20.24
N ARG A 43 -6.83 7.04 -19.13
CA ARG A 43 -6.99 7.67 -17.81
C ARG A 43 -5.67 7.70 -17.06
N ILE A 44 -5.40 8.83 -16.40
CA ILE A 44 -4.30 9.01 -15.46
C ILE A 44 -4.92 9.28 -14.09
N ARG A 45 -4.65 8.40 -13.12
CA ARG A 45 -4.99 8.62 -11.71
C ARG A 45 -3.76 9.10 -10.96
N THR A 46 -3.93 10.11 -10.11
CA THR A 46 -2.88 10.70 -9.28
C THR A 46 -3.14 10.35 -7.83
N PHE A 47 -2.09 9.95 -7.12
CA PHE A 47 -2.11 9.64 -5.70
C PHE A 47 -1.06 10.45 -4.94
N ASP A 48 -1.28 10.61 -3.65
CA ASP A 48 -0.28 11.14 -2.72
C ASP A 48 0.78 10.06 -2.36
N PRO A 49 1.83 10.40 -1.57
CA PRO A 49 2.84 9.44 -1.15
C PRO A 49 2.32 8.25 -0.32
N PHE A 50 1.09 8.34 0.20
CA PHE A 50 0.41 7.31 0.99
C PHE A 50 -0.65 6.56 0.17
N LEU A 51 -0.63 6.72 -1.15
CA LEU A 51 -1.53 6.09 -2.12
C LEU A 51 -3.00 6.48 -1.93
N ARG A 52 -3.28 7.66 -1.37
CA ARG A 52 -4.64 8.23 -1.35
C ARG A 52 -4.92 8.90 -2.70
N PRO A 53 -6.07 8.63 -3.35
CA PRO A 53 -6.43 9.29 -4.60
C PRO A 53 -6.50 10.80 -4.42
N LEU A 54 -5.94 11.53 -5.37
CA LEU A 54 -5.94 13.00 -5.40
C LEU A 54 -6.74 13.54 -6.59
N ALA A 55 -6.58 12.95 -7.77
CA ALA A 55 -7.19 13.44 -9.00
C ALA A 55 -7.24 12.36 -10.07
N ASP A 56 -8.25 12.45 -10.94
CA ASP A 56 -8.39 11.62 -12.13
C ASP A 56 -8.48 12.49 -13.38
N LEU A 57 -7.67 12.18 -14.38
CA LEU A 57 -7.59 12.87 -15.66
C LEU A 57 -7.92 11.88 -16.78
N ARG A 58 -8.93 12.17 -17.60
CA ARG A 58 -9.23 11.43 -18.83
C ARG A 58 -8.56 12.10 -20.04
N LEU A 59 -7.90 11.29 -20.86
CA LEU A 59 -7.27 11.71 -22.11
C LEU A 59 -8.25 11.52 -23.28
N PRO A 60 -8.29 12.46 -24.25
CA PRO A 60 -9.02 12.26 -25.51
C PRO A 60 -8.49 11.04 -26.27
N PHE A 61 -9.37 10.32 -26.99
CA PHE A 61 -9.06 9.06 -27.68
C PHE A 61 -7.84 9.15 -28.61
N ALA A 62 -7.73 10.21 -29.41
CA ALA A 62 -6.60 10.43 -30.32
C ALA A 62 -5.24 10.61 -29.61
N ALA A 63 -5.24 11.12 -28.37
CA ALA A 63 -4.03 11.26 -27.56
C ALA A 63 -3.62 9.93 -26.90
N ALA A 64 -4.59 9.07 -26.61
CA ALA A 64 -4.35 7.73 -26.05
C ALA A 64 -3.74 6.78 -27.10
N GLU A 65 -4.27 6.75 -28.33
CA GLU A 65 -3.70 5.92 -29.41
C GLU A 65 -2.26 6.31 -29.75
N ALA A 66 -1.95 7.62 -29.81
CA ALA A 66 -0.60 8.10 -30.05
C ALA A 66 0.38 7.74 -28.92
N ALA A 67 -0.08 7.66 -27.67
CA ALA A 67 0.74 7.25 -26.53
C ALA A 67 0.98 5.73 -26.47
N VAL A 68 -0.03 4.95 -26.84
CA VAL A 68 0.04 3.48 -26.87
C VAL A 68 0.92 2.97 -28.02
N ALA A 69 0.85 3.59 -29.21
CA ALA A 69 1.65 3.19 -30.37
C ALA A 69 3.15 3.49 -30.24
N GLY A 70 3.54 4.43 -29.37
CA GLY A 70 4.94 4.86 -29.18
C GLY A 70 5.62 4.34 -27.91
N GLY A 71 4.92 3.60 -27.04
CA GLY A 71 5.47 3.11 -25.77
C GLY A 71 5.83 4.21 -24.76
N ALA A 72 5.27 5.42 -24.91
CA ALA A 72 5.62 6.60 -24.12
C ALA A 72 4.45 7.59 -23.99
N PHE A 73 4.19 8.10 -22.78
CA PHE A 73 3.17 9.14 -22.53
C PHE A 73 3.81 10.51 -22.32
N LEU A 74 3.76 11.40 -23.31
CA LEU A 74 4.37 12.73 -23.18
C LEU A 74 3.46 13.68 -22.36
N LEU A 75 3.94 14.17 -21.21
CA LEU A 75 3.32 15.32 -20.53
C LEU A 75 3.47 16.57 -21.40
N ARG A 76 2.39 17.33 -21.61
CA ARG A 76 2.42 18.58 -22.39
C ARG A 76 1.82 19.75 -21.62
N ASP A 77 2.35 20.95 -21.81
CA ASP A 77 1.76 22.20 -21.30
C ASP A 77 0.61 22.72 -22.18
N ARG A 78 0.01 23.85 -21.78
CA ARG A 78 -1.06 24.53 -22.53
C ARG A 78 -0.66 24.98 -23.94
N ALA A 79 0.63 25.17 -24.19
CA ALA A 79 1.16 25.52 -25.50
C ALA A 79 1.54 24.26 -26.32
N GLY A 80 1.22 23.06 -25.82
CA GLY A 80 1.53 21.79 -26.47
C GLY A 80 2.98 21.35 -26.35
N ARG A 81 3.80 22.06 -25.54
CA ARG A 81 5.22 21.74 -25.35
C ARG A 81 5.35 20.57 -24.41
N VAL A 82 6.24 19.65 -24.77
CA VAL A 82 6.58 18.49 -23.95
C VAL A 82 7.24 18.95 -22.65
N LEU A 83 6.87 18.36 -21.53
CA LEU A 83 7.40 18.66 -20.21
C LEU A 83 8.31 17.53 -19.69
N ASP A 84 9.36 17.90 -18.97
CA ASP A 84 10.23 17.00 -18.20
C ASP A 84 9.52 16.49 -16.92
N GLU A 85 10.16 15.60 -16.17
CA GLU A 85 9.62 15.03 -14.93
C GLU A 85 9.38 16.07 -13.82
N ARG A 86 9.93 17.28 -14.00
CA ARG A 86 9.81 18.44 -13.11
C ARG A 86 8.83 19.49 -13.65
N GLY A 87 8.15 19.19 -14.77
CA GLY A 87 7.15 20.05 -15.39
C GLY A 87 7.72 21.24 -16.18
N ARG A 88 9.00 21.20 -16.56
CA ARG A 88 9.66 22.23 -17.36
C ARG A 88 9.65 21.87 -18.83
N PRO A 89 9.55 22.82 -19.77
CA PRO A 89 9.61 22.54 -21.20
C PRO A 89 10.89 21.76 -21.56
N ALA A 90 10.72 20.55 -22.08
CA ALA A 90 11.80 19.69 -22.53
C ALA A 90 12.20 20.08 -23.97
N PRO A 91 13.49 20.28 -24.28
CA PRO A 91 13.96 20.74 -25.58
C PRO A 91 13.92 19.67 -26.70
N SER A 92 13.40 18.47 -26.41
CA SER A 92 13.35 17.32 -27.31
C SER A 92 12.10 16.46 -26.99
N PRO A 93 11.54 15.69 -27.94
CA PRO A 93 10.47 14.71 -27.68
C PRO A 93 10.86 13.57 -26.71
N ALA A 94 12.05 13.64 -26.09
CA ALA A 94 12.36 12.95 -24.84
C ALA A 94 11.52 13.48 -23.64
N GLY A 95 10.23 13.77 -23.87
CA GLY A 95 9.28 13.93 -22.79
C GLY A 95 9.19 12.66 -21.99
N VAL A 96 8.70 12.80 -20.77
CA VAL A 96 8.56 11.70 -19.81
C VAL A 96 8.09 10.44 -20.53
N VAL A 97 9.04 9.56 -20.85
CA VAL A 97 8.71 8.25 -21.37
C VAL A 97 8.26 7.49 -20.14
N PHE A 98 6.94 7.38 -19.96
CA PHE A 98 6.41 6.36 -19.07
C PHE A 98 6.71 5.03 -19.74
N THR A 99 7.90 4.49 -19.50
CA THR A 99 8.16 3.09 -19.78
C THR A 99 7.09 2.30 -19.04
N ALA A 100 6.42 1.36 -19.72
CA ALA A 100 5.47 0.45 -19.10
C ALA A 100 6.19 -0.36 -18.03
N ALA A 101 6.18 0.16 -16.81
CA ALA A 101 6.79 -0.45 -15.65
C ALA A 101 5.66 -0.75 -14.67
N LEU A 102 5.51 -2.02 -14.35
CA LEU A 102 4.64 -2.46 -13.26
C LEU A 102 5.31 -2.21 -11.89
N GLU A 103 6.60 -1.87 -11.89
CA GLU A 103 7.34 -1.49 -10.69
C GLU A 103 8.30 -0.33 -10.94
N CYS A 104 8.48 0.53 -9.94
CA CYS A 104 9.52 1.56 -9.98
C CYS A 104 10.11 1.84 -8.57
N PRO A 105 11.27 2.52 -8.48
CA PRO A 105 11.74 3.07 -7.22
C PRO A 105 10.69 4.02 -6.63
N GLY A 106 10.41 3.85 -5.34
CA GLY A 106 9.49 4.68 -4.55
C GLY A 106 10.20 5.41 -3.42
N PRO A 107 9.47 6.18 -2.60
CA PRO A 107 10.05 6.98 -1.53
C PRO A 107 10.71 6.12 -0.43
N GLY A 108 11.86 6.57 0.06
CA GLY A 108 12.56 5.94 1.19
C GLY A 108 13.04 4.52 0.89
N SER A 109 13.61 4.31 -0.31
CA SER A 109 14.13 3.02 -0.79
C SER A 109 13.08 1.91 -0.92
N ARG A 110 11.80 2.27 -0.95
CA ARG A 110 10.70 1.32 -1.18
C ARG A 110 10.53 1.04 -2.65
N ARG A 111 9.87 -0.08 -2.96
CA ARG A 111 9.39 -0.41 -4.31
C ARG A 111 7.92 -0.06 -4.43
N LEU A 112 7.56 0.67 -5.48
CA LEU A 112 6.17 0.88 -5.85
C LEU A 112 5.80 -0.20 -6.87
N VAL A 113 4.72 -0.94 -6.62
CA VAL A 113 4.31 -2.12 -7.39
C VAL A 113 2.85 -1.98 -7.80
N LEU A 114 2.57 -2.22 -9.07
CA LEU A 114 1.25 -2.21 -9.68
C LEU A 114 0.88 -3.64 -10.10
N ASP A 115 -0.20 -4.16 -9.54
CA ASP A 115 -0.80 -5.45 -9.89
C ASP A 115 -1.94 -5.22 -10.89
N PRO A 116 -1.73 -5.56 -12.18
CA PRO A 116 -2.72 -5.33 -13.22
C PRO A 116 -3.91 -6.29 -13.17
N GLU A 117 -3.74 -7.48 -12.58
CA GLU A 117 -4.82 -8.46 -12.49
C GLU A 117 -5.85 -8.05 -11.43
N ARG A 118 -5.37 -7.48 -10.33
CA ARG A 118 -6.21 -7.05 -9.20
C ARG A 118 -6.57 -5.57 -9.25
N GLY A 119 -5.95 -4.80 -10.14
CA GLY A 119 -6.13 -3.35 -10.20
C GLY A 119 -5.57 -2.66 -8.95
N GLU A 120 -4.48 -3.19 -8.38
CA GLU A 120 -3.94 -2.72 -7.10
C GLU A 120 -2.62 -2.01 -7.26
N LEU A 121 -2.40 -1.00 -6.41
CA LEU A 121 -1.14 -0.30 -6.28
C LEU A 121 -0.63 -0.44 -4.85
N ARG A 122 0.63 -0.84 -4.68
CA ARG A 122 1.23 -1.15 -3.38
C ARG A 122 2.58 -0.49 -3.25
N LEU A 123 2.87 0.04 -2.06
CA LEU A 123 4.21 0.41 -1.66
C LEU A 123 4.80 -0.72 -0.81
N GLY A 124 5.85 -1.36 -1.31
CA GLY A 124 6.58 -2.40 -0.59
C GLY A 124 7.26 -1.86 0.68
N PRO A 125 7.65 -2.75 1.60
CA PRO A 125 8.31 -2.35 2.85
C PRO A 125 9.69 -1.75 2.56
N ALA A 126 10.10 -0.79 3.39
CA ALA A 126 11.50 -0.40 3.49
C ALA A 126 12.30 -1.48 4.24
N PRO A 127 13.64 -1.56 4.11
CA PRO A 127 14.44 -2.60 4.77
C PRO A 127 14.33 -2.65 6.30
N TRP A 128 13.91 -1.55 6.92
CA TRP A 128 13.71 -1.43 8.36
C TRP A 128 12.25 -1.63 8.79
N GLU A 129 11.31 -1.74 7.84
CA GLU A 129 9.91 -2.06 8.13
C GLU A 129 9.74 -3.58 8.19
N HIS A 130 8.95 -4.08 9.16
CA HIS A 130 8.54 -5.47 9.17
C HIS A 130 7.00 -5.57 9.28
N PRO A 131 6.37 -6.45 8.48
CA PRO A 131 4.91 -6.51 8.32
C PRO A 131 4.17 -6.91 9.60
N GLY A 132 4.89 -7.51 10.55
CA GLY A 132 4.40 -7.86 11.87
C GLY A 132 5.02 -9.15 12.37
N GLU A 133 5.30 -9.16 13.66
CA GLU A 133 5.87 -10.29 14.39
C GLU A 133 5.04 -10.51 15.65
N VAL A 134 4.99 -11.74 16.13
CA VAL A 134 4.39 -12.08 17.42
C VAL A 134 5.48 -12.64 18.31
N GLU A 135 5.82 -11.87 19.34
CA GLU A 135 6.68 -12.31 20.44
C GLU A 135 5.80 -13.03 21.47
N TRP A 136 6.22 -14.23 21.88
CA TRP A 136 5.43 -15.04 22.82
C TRP A 136 6.07 -15.07 24.20
N GLY A 137 5.22 -15.00 25.23
CA GLY A 137 5.62 -15.26 26.61
C GLY A 137 4.64 -16.16 27.36
N PRO A 138 4.91 -16.43 28.65
CA PRO A 138 4.06 -17.33 29.44
C PRO A 138 2.69 -16.69 29.69
N GLY A 139 1.67 -17.13 28.95
CA GLY A 139 0.31 -16.63 29.08
C GLY A 139 -0.02 -15.38 28.27
N TRP A 140 0.93 -14.84 27.50
CA TRP A 140 0.79 -13.59 26.76
C TRP A 140 1.45 -13.63 25.39
N ALA A 141 0.99 -12.78 24.47
CA ALA A 141 1.68 -12.50 23.21
C ALA A 141 1.76 -11.00 22.94
N ALA A 142 2.82 -10.53 22.30
CA ALA A 142 2.97 -9.15 21.86
C ALA A 142 3.08 -9.11 20.33
N VAL A 143 2.09 -8.48 19.69
CA VAL A 143 2.10 -8.20 18.26
C VAL A 143 2.93 -6.95 18.02
N ARG A 144 4.02 -7.07 17.29
CA ARG A 144 5.04 -6.06 17.03
C ARG A 144 5.06 -5.71 15.54
N ILE A 145 4.72 -4.48 15.18
CA ILE A 145 4.74 -4.03 13.78
C ILE A 145 5.55 -2.74 13.71
N ARG A 146 6.64 -2.74 12.95
CA ARG A 146 7.41 -1.52 12.68
C ARG A 146 7.07 -0.98 11.30
N SER A 147 6.45 0.20 11.26
CA SER A 147 5.99 0.83 10.03
C SER A 147 6.05 2.35 10.11
N SER A 148 6.27 2.99 8.95
CA SER A 148 6.04 4.43 8.77
C SER A 148 4.58 4.85 8.94
N ARG A 149 3.62 3.94 8.72
CA ARG A 149 2.19 4.22 8.82
C ARG A 149 1.64 3.77 10.17
N PRO A 150 0.72 4.54 10.79
CA PRO A 150 -0.05 4.05 11.92
C PRO A 150 -0.90 2.83 11.53
N ILE A 151 -0.82 1.75 12.30
CA ILE A 151 -1.59 0.51 12.10
C ILE A 151 -3.01 0.57 12.72
N GLY A 152 -3.54 1.78 12.95
CA GLY A 152 -4.79 1.99 13.66
C GLY A 152 -4.68 1.85 15.19
N PRO A 153 -5.79 2.01 15.92
CA PRO A 153 -5.78 2.06 17.39
C PRO A 153 -5.72 0.68 18.05
N ALA A 154 -6.01 -0.40 17.31
CA ALA A 154 -6.09 -1.73 17.88
C ALA A 154 -5.77 -2.84 16.86
N VAL A 155 -5.31 -3.97 17.38
CA VAL A 155 -5.27 -5.27 16.70
C VAL A 155 -6.53 -6.04 17.10
N GLU A 156 -7.23 -6.61 16.13
CA GLU A 156 -8.34 -7.52 16.39
C GLU A 156 -7.81 -8.94 16.49
N TRP A 157 -8.26 -9.69 17.49
CA TRP A 157 -7.84 -11.07 17.69
C TRP A 157 -8.93 -11.91 18.33
N ARG A 158 -8.84 -13.23 18.16
CA ARG A 158 -9.74 -14.20 18.79
C ARG A 158 -9.04 -15.53 19.02
N LEU A 159 -9.53 -16.27 20.00
CA LEU A 159 -9.25 -17.71 20.12
C LEU A 159 -10.11 -18.44 19.09
N ALA A 160 -9.63 -19.55 18.54
CA ALA A 160 -10.43 -20.35 17.61
C ALA A 160 -11.80 -20.73 18.23
N GLY A 161 -12.89 -20.35 17.55
CA GLY A 161 -14.26 -20.56 18.03
C GLY A 161 -14.75 -19.59 19.11
N GLY A 162 -13.94 -18.62 19.53
CA GLY A 162 -14.31 -17.56 20.48
C GLY A 162 -14.73 -16.26 19.80
N GLY A 163 -15.27 -15.33 20.60
CA GLY A 163 -15.59 -13.97 20.13
C GLY A 163 -14.34 -13.11 19.89
N SER A 164 -14.46 -12.15 18.96
CA SER A 164 -13.41 -11.16 18.68
C SER A 164 -13.15 -10.24 19.86
N ARG A 165 -11.87 -9.88 20.05
CA ARG A 165 -11.36 -8.95 21.05
C ARG A 165 -10.47 -7.91 20.38
N LEU A 166 -10.34 -6.74 21.01
CA LEU A 166 -9.45 -5.67 20.55
C LEU A 166 -8.30 -5.50 21.55
N ALA A 167 -7.08 -5.54 21.05
CA ALA A 167 -5.88 -5.20 21.81
C ALA A 167 -5.38 -3.82 21.39
N ALA A 168 -5.30 -2.88 22.34
CA ALA A 168 -4.87 -1.52 22.06
C ALA A 168 -3.42 -1.47 21.57
N VAL A 169 -3.18 -0.70 20.50
CA VAL A 169 -1.86 -0.47 19.94
C VAL A 169 -1.20 0.70 20.65
N ARG A 170 0.05 0.52 21.08
CA ARG A 170 0.90 1.56 21.68
C ARG A 170 2.19 1.70 20.88
N SER A 171 2.77 2.90 20.85
CA SER A 171 4.15 3.07 20.38
C SER A 171 5.10 2.50 21.42
N ASP A 172 6.17 1.88 20.96
CA ASP A 172 7.34 1.66 21.80
C ASP A 172 8.00 3.01 22.14
N PRO A 173 8.42 3.24 23.40
CA PRO A 173 9.04 4.50 23.80
C PRO A 173 10.43 4.72 23.18
N ASP A 174 11.16 3.64 22.91
CA ASP A 174 12.52 3.67 22.36
C ASP A 174 12.52 3.62 20.82
N ASP A 175 11.44 3.10 20.23
CA ASP A 175 11.21 3.08 18.79
C ASP A 175 9.78 3.54 18.43
N PRO A 176 9.55 4.85 18.21
CA PRO A 176 8.21 5.38 17.91
C PRO A 176 7.55 4.81 16.64
N LEU A 177 8.33 4.17 15.76
CA LEU A 177 7.83 3.48 14.57
C LEU A 177 7.39 2.04 14.86
N LEU A 178 7.85 1.46 15.97
CA LEU A 178 7.40 0.18 16.47
C LEU A 178 6.08 0.33 17.22
N ARG A 179 5.11 -0.47 16.82
CA ARG A 179 3.76 -0.52 17.36
C ARG A 179 3.55 -1.87 18.02
N ILE A 180 3.10 -1.86 19.27
CA ILE A 180 2.95 -3.04 20.10
C ILE A 180 1.51 -3.16 20.58
N ALA A 181 0.91 -4.33 20.41
CA ALA A 181 -0.36 -4.70 21.02
C ALA A 181 -0.21 -5.99 21.81
N TRP A 182 -0.70 -6.01 23.05
CA TRP A 182 -0.59 -7.14 23.97
C TRP A 182 -1.86 -7.98 23.95
N LEU A 183 -1.71 -9.29 23.79
CA LEU A 183 -2.80 -10.27 23.72
C LEU A 183 -2.74 -11.14 24.97
N GLU A 184 -3.72 -10.96 25.86
CA GLU A 184 -3.79 -11.68 27.13
C GLU A 184 -5.24 -12.00 27.51
N PRO A 185 -5.50 -13.18 28.10
CA PRO A 185 -4.60 -14.33 28.22
C PRO A 185 -4.52 -15.15 26.92
N VAL A 186 -3.36 -15.76 26.63
CA VAL A 186 -3.18 -16.78 25.57
C VAL A 186 -2.54 -18.04 26.15
N ALA A 187 -3.15 -19.21 25.93
CA ALA A 187 -2.67 -20.48 26.47
C ALA A 187 -1.88 -21.27 25.43
N ALA A 188 -0.82 -21.95 25.85
CA ALA A 188 -0.03 -22.81 24.97
C ALA A 188 -0.89 -23.90 24.30
N GLY A 189 -0.56 -24.25 23.06
CA GLY A 189 -1.28 -25.24 22.25
C GLY A 189 -2.63 -24.75 21.71
N THR A 190 -3.06 -23.54 22.06
CA THR A 190 -4.26 -22.94 21.46
C THR A 190 -3.94 -22.29 20.13
N ARG A 191 -4.97 -22.14 19.28
CA ARG A 191 -4.88 -21.35 18.05
C ARG A 191 -5.50 -19.98 18.28
N ILE A 192 -4.75 -18.95 17.92
CA ILE A 192 -5.26 -17.59 17.82
C ILE A 192 -5.39 -17.21 16.35
N GLU A 193 -6.35 -16.35 16.09
CA GLU A 193 -6.47 -15.63 14.83
C GLU A 193 -6.35 -14.14 15.14
N LEU A 194 -5.58 -13.42 14.34
CA LEU A 194 -5.45 -11.97 14.48
C LEU A 194 -5.44 -11.26 13.13
N ARG A 195 -5.88 -10.01 13.12
CA ARG A 195 -5.76 -9.08 12.00
C ARG A 195 -5.51 -7.68 12.51
N HIS A 196 -4.87 -6.86 11.69
CA HIS A 196 -4.52 -5.48 12.02
C HIS A 196 -4.81 -4.58 10.83
N ARG A 197 -4.80 -3.26 11.04
CA ARG A 197 -4.89 -2.35 9.87
C ARG A 197 -3.62 -2.51 9.03
N PRO A 198 -3.72 -2.37 7.69
CA PRO A 198 -2.57 -2.58 6.82
C PRO A 198 -1.40 -1.68 7.21
N ALA A 199 -0.24 -2.31 7.44
CA ALA A 199 0.98 -1.60 7.82
C ALA A 199 1.57 -0.79 6.65
N PHE A 200 1.22 -1.12 5.41
CA PHE A 200 1.78 -0.50 4.21
C PHE A 200 0.71 0.17 3.38
N ALA A 201 1.13 1.16 2.59
CA ALA A 201 0.26 1.83 1.66
C ALA A 201 -0.18 0.86 0.55
N ARG A 202 -1.49 0.74 0.36
CA ARG A 202 -2.12 -0.02 -0.71
C ARG A 202 -3.35 0.73 -1.20
N PHE A 203 -3.61 0.59 -2.49
CA PHE A 203 -4.82 1.05 -3.15
C PHE A 203 -5.43 -0.10 -3.97
N PRO A 204 -6.75 -0.35 -3.89
CA PRO A 204 -7.64 0.19 -2.86
C PRO A 204 -7.16 -0.20 -1.45
N ALA A 205 -7.40 0.67 -0.47
CA ALA A 205 -6.90 0.45 0.89
C ALA A 205 -7.83 -0.54 1.59
N PRO A 206 -7.38 -1.78 1.90
CA PRO A 206 -8.25 -2.70 2.61
C PRO A 206 -8.45 -2.18 4.03
N GLU A 207 -9.65 -2.37 4.56
CA GLU A 207 -9.96 -1.93 5.91
C GLU A 207 -9.07 -2.66 6.93
N TRP A 208 -8.86 -3.95 6.74
CA TRP A 208 -8.10 -4.84 7.59
C TRP A 208 -7.15 -5.73 6.78
N SER A 209 -6.09 -6.23 7.42
CA SER A 209 -5.34 -7.36 6.90
C SER A 209 -6.24 -8.61 6.84
N PRO A 210 -5.84 -9.63 6.06
CA PRO A 210 -6.39 -10.96 6.26
C PRO A 210 -6.22 -11.43 7.71
N TRP A 211 -7.01 -12.42 8.08
CA TRP A 211 -6.82 -13.12 9.35
C TRP A 211 -5.59 -14.02 9.24
N TYR A 212 -4.66 -13.83 10.17
CA TYR A 212 -3.49 -14.70 10.35
C TYR A 212 -3.79 -15.68 11.47
N ARG A 213 -3.66 -16.97 11.19
CA ARG A 213 -3.81 -18.05 12.18
C ARG A 213 -2.45 -18.51 12.66
N LEU A 214 -2.31 -18.59 13.97
CA LEU A 214 -1.06 -18.91 14.67
C LEU A 214 -1.34 -19.92 15.77
N GLU A 215 -0.41 -20.84 15.97
CA GLU A 215 -0.39 -21.74 17.12
C GLU A 215 0.46 -21.13 18.24
N VAL A 216 -0.09 -21.07 19.45
CA VAL A 216 0.60 -20.51 20.61
C VAL A 216 1.63 -21.53 21.11
N PRO A 217 2.94 -21.23 21.05
CA PRO A 217 3.96 -22.16 21.50
C PRO A 217 3.96 -22.29 23.03
N ALA A 218 4.51 -23.39 23.53
CA ALA A 218 4.86 -23.49 24.95
C ALA A 218 6.09 -22.61 25.23
N VAL A 219 5.95 -21.65 26.16
CA VAL A 219 7.04 -20.73 26.54
C VAL A 219 7.36 -20.86 28.01
N ALA A 220 8.63 -21.14 28.32
CA ALA A 220 9.11 -21.22 29.70
C ALA A 220 9.29 -19.81 30.31
N PRO A 221 9.01 -19.61 31.61
CA PRO A 221 9.14 -18.30 32.26
C PRO A 221 10.53 -17.65 32.17
N ALA A 222 11.59 -18.46 32.21
CA ALA A 222 12.98 -17.99 32.16
C ALA A 222 13.68 -18.30 30.82
N GLY A 223 12.92 -18.71 29.79
CA GLY A 223 13.46 -19.13 28.50
C GLY A 223 13.54 -17.99 27.47
N PRO A 224 14.18 -18.25 26.32
CA PRO A 224 14.10 -17.35 25.18
C PRO A 224 12.64 -17.22 24.72
N ARG A 225 12.25 -16.01 24.34
CA ARG A 225 10.91 -15.72 23.82
C ARG A 225 10.89 -16.03 22.33
N PRO A 226 10.10 -17.01 21.86
CA PRO A 226 10.02 -17.30 20.44
C PRO A 226 9.31 -16.15 19.72
N VAL A 227 9.65 -15.97 18.45
CA VAL A 227 9.05 -14.97 17.57
C VAL A 227 8.48 -15.67 16.35
N THR A 228 7.23 -15.35 16.00
CA THR A 228 6.60 -15.81 14.76
C THR A 228 6.37 -14.64 13.83
N VAL A 229 6.81 -14.74 12.58
CA VAL A 229 6.60 -13.70 11.56
C VAL A 229 5.20 -13.84 10.98
N LEU A 230 4.38 -12.78 10.99
CA LEU A 230 3.00 -12.87 10.49
C LEU A 230 2.91 -13.25 9.01
N ALA A 231 3.90 -12.86 8.20
CA ALA A 231 3.96 -13.20 6.78
C ALA A 231 4.11 -14.71 6.51
N THR A 232 4.52 -15.51 7.51
CA THR A 232 4.61 -16.97 7.41
C THR A 232 3.42 -17.68 8.02
N ALA A 233 2.48 -16.95 8.61
CA ALA A 233 1.28 -17.50 9.22
C ALA A 233 0.29 -17.99 8.16
N GLU A 234 -0.56 -18.94 8.55
CA GLU A 234 -1.67 -19.39 7.69
C GLU A 234 -2.66 -18.24 7.52
N VAL A 235 -2.93 -17.86 6.26
CA VAL A 235 -3.96 -16.88 5.94
C VAL A 235 -5.30 -17.58 5.86
N VAL A 236 -6.23 -17.22 6.74
CA VAL A 236 -7.59 -17.73 6.72
C VAL A 236 -8.39 -16.92 5.71
N ALA A 237 -9.00 -17.59 4.73
CA ALA A 237 -9.95 -16.93 3.83
C ALA A 237 -11.05 -16.30 4.68
N GLY A 238 -11.21 -14.98 4.58
CA GLY A 238 -12.27 -14.29 5.30
C GLY A 238 -13.62 -14.80 4.83
N GLU A 239 -14.50 -15.14 5.76
CA GLU A 239 -15.94 -15.10 5.50
C GLU A 239 -16.25 -13.67 5.04
N GLY A 240 -16.72 -13.53 3.80
CA GLY A 240 -16.97 -12.22 3.20
C GLY A 240 -17.83 -11.37 4.13
N THR A 241 -17.26 -10.26 4.60
CA THR A 241 -18.02 -9.14 5.18
C THR A 241 -18.74 -8.40 4.07
#